data_AF-A0A151UKG3-F1
#
_entry.id   AF-A0A151UKG3-F1
#
_cell.length_a   1.000
_cell.length_b   1.000
_cell.length_c   1.000
_cell.angle_alpha   90.00
_cell.angle_beta   90.00
_cell.angle_gamma   90.00
#
_symmetry.space_group_name_H-M   'P 1'
#
loop_
_entity.id
_entity.type
_entity.pdbx_description
1 polymer ?
#
loop_
_entity_poly.entity_id
_entity_poly.type
_entity_poly.pdbx_seq_one_letter_code
_entity_poly.pdbx_strand_id
1 'polypeptide(L)' 'LEPGMVLTIEPGIYIANDADVPPAYRGIGIRIEDNIVITAAGNENLTASVVKKAGAIEALMATARKG' A
#
# COMPACT_ATOMS: atom_id res chain seq x y z
N LEU A 1 -9.25 2.77 20.13
CA LEU A 1 -10.08 2.46 18.95
C LEU A 1 -11.21 1.56 19.42
N GLU A 2 -12.43 1.82 18.97
CA GLU A 2 -13.64 1.09 19.37
C GLU A 2 -14.30 0.42 18.17
N PRO A 3 -15.02 -0.71 18.34
CA PRO A 3 -15.73 -1.35 17.26
C PRO A 3 -16.67 -0.40 16.52
N GLY A 4 -16.66 -0.45 15.18
CA GLY A 4 -17.42 0.45 14.30
C GLY A 4 -16.66 1.69 13.83
N MET A 5 -15.50 2.03 14.43
CA MET A 5 -14.62 3.07 13.90
C MET A 5 -14.01 2.64 12.57
N VAL A 6 -14.00 3.54 11.57
CA VAL A 6 -13.36 3.36 10.27
C VAL A 6 -12.17 4.30 10.14
N LEU A 7 -11.03 3.81 9.67
CA LEU A 7 -9.81 4.60 9.46
C LEU A 7 -8.95 4.05 8.32
N THR A 8 -8.02 4.87 7.84
CA THR A 8 -6.97 4.51 6.89
C THR A 8 -5.76 3.92 7.61
N ILE A 9 -5.06 3.01 6.93
CA ILE A 9 -3.72 2.53 7.30
C ILE A 9 -2.83 2.74 6.09
N GLU A 10 -1.97 3.77 6.14
CA GLU A 10 -1.34 4.36 4.96
C GLU A 10 0.18 4.64 5.09
N PRO A 11 1.02 3.65 5.46
CA PRO A 11 2.46 3.86 5.54
C PRO A 11 3.05 4.28 4.19
N GLY A 12 3.94 5.27 4.23
CA GLY A 12 4.68 5.75 3.06
C GLY A 12 6.13 6.09 3.35
N ILE A 13 6.98 5.92 2.34
CA ILE A 13 8.40 6.30 2.34
C ILE A 13 8.64 7.19 1.14
N TYR A 14 9.28 8.32 1.36
CA TYR A 14 9.57 9.33 0.35
C TYR A 14 11.04 9.70 0.45
N ILE A 15 11.79 9.49 -0.63
CA ILE A 15 13.22 9.79 -0.71
C ILE A 15 13.41 10.91 -1.72
N ALA A 16 13.86 12.07 -1.25
CA ALA A 16 14.11 13.23 -2.10
C ALA A 16 15.18 12.95 -3.16
N ASN A 17 15.16 13.71 -4.26
CA ASN A 17 16.13 13.56 -5.34
C ASN A 17 17.58 13.84 -4.91
N ASP A 18 17.76 14.67 -3.89
CA ASP A 18 19.04 15.12 -3.34
C ASP A 18 19.39 14.43 -2.00
N ALA A 19 18.64 13.40 -1.59
CA ALA A 19 18.88 12.68 -0.35
C ALA A 19 20.25 11.96 -0.33
N ASP A 20 20.91 11.98 0.83
CA ASP A 20 22.19 11.30 1.08
C ASP A 20 22.01 9.79 1.30
N VAL A 21 21.60 9.11 0.23
CA VAL A 21 21.40 7.67 0.14
C VAL A 21 21.94 7.17 -1.21
N PRO A 22 22.09 5.85 -1.41
CA PRO A 22 22.48 5.30 -2.71
C PRO A 22 21.60 5.84 -3.85
N PRO A 23 22.18 6.21 -5.02
CA PRO A 23 21.45 6.85 -6.11
C PRO A 23 20.23 6.08 -6.61
N ALA A 24 20.24 4.75 -6.49
CA ALA A 24 19.13 3.88 -6.90
C ALA A 24 17.82 4.13 -6.14
N TYR A 25 17.87 4.79 -4.97
CA TYR A 25 16.69 5.06 -4.15
C TYR A 25 16.16 6.49 -4.25
N ARG A 26 16.93 7.41 -4.85
CA ARG A 26 16.58 8.83 -4.91
C ARG A 26 15.38 9.07 -5.82
N GLY A 27 14.50 9.98 -5.40
CA GLY A 27 13.28 10.31 -6.14
C GLY A 27 12.17 9.28 -6.04
N ILE A 28 12.34 8.22 -5.24
CA ILE A 28 11.30 7.20 -5.04
C ILE A 28 10.36 7.66 -3.92
N GLY A 29 9.06 7.72 -4.24
CA GLY A 29 7.99 7.90 -3.28
C GLY A 29 6.97 6.77 -3.41
N ILE A 30 6.71 6.04 -2.32
CA ILE A 30 5.76 4.92 -2.29
C ILE A 30 4.89 5.05 -1.04
N ARG A 31 3.58 4.89 -1.21
CA ARG A 31 2.59 4.73 -0.13
C ARG A 31 1.66 3.58 -0.48
N ILE A 32 1.33 2.74 0.49
CA ILE A 32 0.32 1.69 0.36
C ILE A 32 -0.74 1.97 1.41
N GLU A 33 -2.00 2.00 1.00
CA GLU A 33 -3.12 2.40 1.84
C GLU A 33 -4.24 1.38 1.78
N ASP A 34 -4.83 1.10 2.95
CA ASP A 34 -6.08 0.36 3.09
C ASP A 34 -7.04 1.07 4.05
N ASN A 35 -8.33 0.86 3.84
CA ASN A 35 -9.38 1.24 4.78
C ASN A 35 -9.74 0.05 5.67
N ILE A 36 -9.74 0.25 6.98
CA ILE A 36 -10.15 -0.77 7.95
C ILE A 36 -11.32 -0.31 8.79
N VAL A 37 -12.18 -1.25 9.17
CA VAL A 37 -13.15 -1.08 10.25
C VAL A 37 -12.68 -1.85 11.47
N ILE A 38 -12.78 -1.24 12.65
CA ILE A 38 -12.46 -1.90 13.91
C ILE A 38 -13.63 -2.81 14.30
N THR A 39 -13.31 -4.04 14.66
CA THR A 39 -14.28 -5.05 15.11
C THR A 39 -13.99 -5.40 16.57
N ALA A 40 -14.89 -6.17 17.21
CA ALA A 40 -14.66 -6.59 18.59
C ALA A 40 -13.42 -7.49 18.77
N ALA A 41 -12.96 -8.16 17.70
CA ALA A 41 -11.82 -9.08 17.72
C ALA A 41 -10.56 -8.52 17.04
N GLY A 42 -10.59 -7.29 16.51
CA GLY A 42 -9.48 -6.71 15.76
C GLY A 42 -9.94 -5.70 14.72
N ASN A 43 -9.65 -5.96 13.44
CA ASN A 43 -10.10 -5.14 12.32
C ASN A 43 -10.46 -6.00 11.09
N GLU A 44 -11.27 -5.44 10.21
CA GLU A 44 -11.57 -5.97 8.89
C GLU A 44 -11.11 -4.98 7.82
N ASN A 45 -10.46 -5.49 6.76
CA ASN A 45 -9.92 -4.68 5.67
C ASN A 45 -10.94 -4.57 4.52
N LEU A 46 -11.49 -3.39 4.36
CA LEU A 46 -12.55 -3.08 3.39
C LEU A 46 -12.03 -2.93 1.95
N THR A 47 -10.72 -2.75 1.78
CA THR A 47 -10.07 -2.51 0.48
C THR A 47 -9.11 -3.63 0.08
N ALA A 48 -9.23 -4.81 0.71
CA ALA A 48 -8.34 -5.95 0.47
C ALA A 48 -8.37 -6.50 -0.97
N SER A 49 -9.40 -6.20 -1.76
CA SER A 49 -9.61 -6.75 -3.11
C SER A 49 -8.59 -6.27 -4.14
N VAL A 50 -8.01 -5.08 -3.97
CA VAL A 50 -6.91 -4.61 -4.83
C VAL A 50 -5.59 -5.22 -4.36
N VAL A 51 -4.86 -5.84 -5.29
CA VAL A 51 -3.57 -6.46 -4.99
C VAL A 51 -2.51 -5.41 -4.64
N LYS A 52 -1.71 -5.70 -3.61
CA LYS A 52 -0.69 -4.79 -3.07
C LYS A 52 0.66 -5.46 -2.79
N LYS A 53 0.74 -6.79 -2.96
CA LYS A 53 2.02 -7.51 -2.93
C LYS A 53 2.72 -7.32 -4.28
N ALA A 54 4.01 -6.99 -4.28
CA ALA A 54 4.78 -6.69 -5.48
C ALA A 54 4.58 -7.75 -6.60
N GLY A 55 4.77 -9.04 -6.30
CA GLY A 55 4.58 -10.11 -7.29
C GLY A 55 3.15 -10.25 -7.81
N ALA A 56 2.13 -9.93 -7.00
CA ALA A 56 0.74 -9.94 -7.44
C ALA A 56 0.43 -8.76 -8.36
N ILE A 57 1.00 -7.58 -8.09
CA ILE A 57 0.93 -6.41 -8.98
C ILE A 57 1.60 -6.74 -10.31
N GLU A 58 2.82 -7.28 -10.29
CA GLU A 58 3.56 -7.69 -11.50
C GLU A 58 2.76 -8.69 -12.34
N ALA A 59 2.19 -9.71 -11.71
CA ALA A 59 1.37 -10.72 -12.40
C ALA A 59 0.09 -10.11 -13.03
N LEU A 60 -0.58 -9.21 -12.31
CA LEU A 60 -1.77 -8.51 -12.82
C LEU A 60 -1.41 -7.63 -14.03
N MET A 61 -0.34 -6.84 -13.93
CA MET A 61 0.13 -5.98 -15.02
C MET A 61 0.58 -6.78 -16.25
N ALA A 62 1.29 -7.88 -16.03
CA ALA A 62 1.74 -8.76 -17.12
C ALA A 62 0.55 -9.40 -17.85
N THR A 63 -0.50 -9.76 -17.12
CA THR A 63 -1.75 -10.28 -17.72
C THR A 63 -2.44 -9.22 -18.56
N ALA A 64 -2.60 -8.00 -18.01
CA ALA A 64 -3.31 -6.90 -18.69
C ALA A 64 -2.60 -6.43 -19.98
N ARG A 65 -1.26 -6.49 -20.04
CA ARG A 65 -0.48 -6.07 -21.22
C ARG A 65 -0.48 -7.05 -22.39
N LYS A 66 -1.00 -8.27 -22.20
CA LYS A 66 -1.04 -9.33 -23.23
C LYS A 66 -2.32 -9.31 -24.07
N GLY A 67 -3.34 -8.57 -23.65
CA GLY A 67 -4.55 -8.30 -24.44
C GLY A 67 -4.39 -7.05 -25.28
#